data_AF-A0A535W5D6-F1
#
_entry.id   AF-A0A535W5D6-F1
#
_cell.length_a   1.000
_cell.length_b   1.000
_cell.length_c   1.000
_cell.angle_alpha   90.00
_cell.angle_beta   90.00
_cell.angle_gamma   90.00
#
_symmetry.space_group_name_H-M   'P 1'
#
loop_
_entity.id
_entity.type
_entity.pdbx_description
1 polymer ?
#
loop_
_entity_poly.entity_id
_entity_poly.type
_entity_poly.pdbx_seq_one_letter_code
_entity_poly.pdbx_strand_id
1 'polypeptide(L)'
;MLVRADGTTYGTFSGPNIDGRVAHEAAQALHEGRTYVTHFHLDADQGEAVGSCGATLEVFIEVLRPEPRLILAGAGYVSQALSRMATPLDFRIVVVDDRRDLADPLVFGDKVQLEFGDIPQTIRDMEPDEATWIVIVTRGHHLDKDA
;
A
#
# COMPACT_ATOMS: atom_id res chain seq x y z
N MET A 1 -15.41 -11.05 5.58
CA MET A 1 -15.49 -10.76 4.14
C MET A 1 -14.23 -10.01 3.73
N LEU A 2 -13.71 -10.24 2.52
CA LEU A 2 -12.65 -9.45 1.90
C LEU A 2 -13.28 -8.58 0.81
N VAL A 3 -12.85 -7.32 0.75
CA VAL A 3 -13.29 -6.34 -0.26
C VAL A 3 -12.04 -5.73 -0.89
N ARG A 4 -11.93 -5.82 -2.22
CA ARG A 4 -10.80 -5.28 -2.98
C ARG A 4 -11.15 -3.91 -3.57
N ALA A 5 -10.11 -3.14 -3.92
CA ALA A 5 -10.27 -1.83 -4.54
C ALA A 5 -11.03 -1.87 -5.88
N ASP A 6 -10.99 -3.00 -6.59
CA ASP A 6 -11.75 -3.23 -7.83
C ASP A 6 -13.23 -3.56 -7.59
N GLY A 7 -13.68 -3.57 -6.34
CA GLY A 7 -15.05 -3.89 -5.94
C GLY A 7 -15.37 -5.38 -5.83
N THR A 8 -14.41 -6.27 -6.15
CA THR A 8 -14.61 -7.71 -5.97
C THR A 8 -14.63 -8.09 -4.49
N THR A 9 -15.49 -9.04 -4.14
CA THR A 9 -15.68 -9.48 -2.75
C THR A 9 -15.50 -10.99 -2.59
N TYR A 10 -15.07 -11.41 -1.40
CA TYR A 10 -14.94 -12.81 -1.03
C TYR A 10 -15.46 -13.08 0.40
N GLY A 11 -16.26 -14.12 0.55
CA GLY A 11 -16.93 -14.48 1.80
C GLY A 11 -18.26 -13.75 2.00
N THR A 12 -19.05 -14.24 2.95
CA THR A 12 -20.42 -13.79 3.26
C THR A 12 -20.57 -13.69 4.78
N PHE A 13 -21.50 -12.86 5.25
CA PHE A 13 -21.93 -12.83 6.64
C PHE A 13 -23.24 -13.60 6.81
N SER A 14 -24.35 -13.05 6.32
CA SER A 14 -25.67 -13.70 6.49
C SER A 14 -26.61 -13.57 5.29
N GLY A 15 -26.17 -13.02 4.14
CA GLY A 15 -26.96 -12.98 2.91
C GLY A 15 -26.75 -11.72 2.06
N PRO A 16 -27.31 -11.68 0.84
CA PRO A 16 -26.97 -10.67 -0.17
C PRO A 16 -27.24 -9.22 0.26
N ASN A 17 -28.29 -8.98 1.06
CA ASN A 17 -28.62 -7.63 1.54
C ASN A 17 -27.57 -7.10 2.52
N ILE A 18 -27.30 -7.83 3.59
CA ILE A 18 -26.27 -7.42 4.57
C ILE A 18 -24.89 -7.42 3.93
N ASP A 19 -24.59 -8.39 3.07
CA ASP A 19 -23.29 -8.52 2.43
C ASP A 19 -23.01 -7.31 1.53
N GLY A 20 -24.02 -6.84 0.79
CA GLY A 20 -23.91 -5.63 -0.03
C GLY A 20 -23.67 -4.38 0.81
N ARG A 21 -24.35 -4.25 1.96
CA ARG A 21 -24.16 -3.12 2.89
C ARG A 21 -22.78 -3.12 3.52
N VAL A 22 -22.32 -4.28 4.00
CA VAL A 22 -20.97 -4.42 4.58
C VAL A 22 -19.89 -4.20 3.52
N ALA A 23 -20.09 -4.70 2.30
CA ALA A 23 -19.16 -4.49 1.20
C ALA A 23 -19.04 -3.00 0.82
N HIS A 24 -20.17 -2.28 0.79
CA HIS A 24 -20.17 -0.83 0.54
C HIS A 24 -19.40 -0.07 1.63
N GLU A 25 -19.69 -0.35 2.90
CA GLU A 25 -19.01 0.28 4.04
C GLU A 25 -17.49 -0.01 4.02
N ALA A 26 -17.10 -1.25 3.74
CA ALA A 26 -15.70 -1.64 3.64
C ALA A 26 -15.00 -0.98 2.45
N ALA A 27 -15.67 -0.78 1.31
CA ALA A 27 -15.12 -0.04 0.19
C ALA A 27 -14.89 1.44 0.53
N GLN A 28 -15.80 2.06 1.31
CA GLN A 28 -15.61 3.42 1.82
C GLN A 28 -14.43 3.50 2.80
N ALA A 29 -14.35 2.56 3.75
CA ALA A 29 -13.22 2.47 4.68
C ALA A 29 -11.88 2.34 3.94
N LEU A 30 -11.82 1.52 2.89
CA LEU A 30 -10.64 1.34 2.05
C LEU A 30 -10.24 2.65 1.36
N HIS A 31 -11.22 3.36 0.75
CA HIS A 31 -11.00 4.65 0.10
C HIS A 31 -10.47 5.70 1.09
N GLU A 32 -11.06 5.79 2.28
CA GLU A 32 -10.63 6.71 3.33
C GLU A 32 -9.33 6.30 4.02
N GLY A 33 -8.92 5.02 3.90
CA GLY A 33 -7.74 4.48 4.57
C GLY A 33 -7.91 4.35 6.08
N ARG A 34 -9.14 4.14 6.56
CA ARG A 34 -9.45 4.10 7.99
C ARG A 34 -10.03 2.77 8.42
N THR A 35 -9.44 2.20 9.45
CA THR A 35 -9.94 1.03 10.18
C THR A 35 -10.88 1.46 11.29
N TYR A 36 -12.05 0.83 11.41
CA TYR A 36 -13.04 1.13 12.45
C TYR A 36 -14.03 -0.02 12.68
N VAL A 37 -14.80 0.08 13.77
CA VAL A 37 -15.95 -0.78 14.05
C VAL A 37 -17.23 -0.05 13.67
N THR A 38 -18.16 -0.75 13.05
CA THR A 38 -19.50 -0.23 12.73
C THR A 38 -20.58 -1.27 13.03
N HIS A 39 -21.84 -0.84 13.06
CA HIS A 39 -22.98 -1.66 13.47
C HIS A 39 -24.05 -1.69 12.38
N PHE A 40 -24.54 -2.89 12.08
CA PHE A 40 -25.62 -3.10 11.13
C PHE A 40 -26.82 -3.71 11.83
N HIS A 41 -27.97 -3.04 11.73
CA HIS A 41 -29.24 -3.63 12.12
C HIS A 41 -29.70 -4.63 11.05
N LEU A 42 -30.06 -5.82 11.51
CA LEU A 42 -30.64 -6.91 10.74
C LEU A 42 -32.13 -6.99 11.03
N ASP A 43 -32.93 -6.89 9.98
CA ASP A 43 -34.38 -6.94 10.08
C ASP A 43 -34.89 -8.37 9.96
N ALA A 44 -35.65 -8.83 10.96
CA ALA A 44 -36.27 -10.15 10.94
C ALA A 44 -37.32 -10.27 9.82
N ASP A 45 -38.04 -9.18 9.52
CA ASP A 45 -39.10 -9.17 8.53
C ASP A 45 -38.56 -9.21 7.09
N GLN A 46 -37.28 -8.87 6.92
CA GLN A 46 -36.57 -8.96 5.63
C GLN A 46 -35.75 -10.25 5.50
N GLY A 47 -35.90 -11.19 6.44
CA GLY A 47 -35.19 -12.47 6.42
C GLY A 47 -33.69 -12.37 6.71
N GLU A 48 -33.23 -11.27 7.29
CA GLU A 48 -31.81 -11.03 7.58
C GLU A 48 -31.38 -11.60 8.95
N ALA A 49 -32.34 -11.92 9.82
CA ALA A 49 -32.14 -12.47 11.15
C ALA A 49 -33.10 -13.65 11.44
N VAL A 50 -32.66 -14.58 12.28
CA VAL A 50 -33.48 -15.71 12.73
C VAL A 50 -34.25 -15.31 14.00
N GLY A 51 -35.58 -15.38 13.95
CA GLY A 51 -36.47 -15.02 15.06
C GLY A 51 -37.29 -13.76 14.77
N SER A 52 -38.02 -13.24 15.74
CA SER A 52 -38.99 -12.14 15.55
C SER A 52 -38.48 -10.76 16.02
N CYS A 53 -37.23 -10.65 16.48
CA CYS A 53 -36.73 -9.44 17.16
C CYS A 53 -35.57 -8.73 16.43
N GLY A 54 -35.24 -9.14 15.20
CA GLY A 54 -34.05 -8.64 14.50
C GLY A 54 -32.75 -8.96 15.24
N ALA A 55 -31.65 -8.33 14.82
CA ALA A 55 -30.36 -8.40 15.51
C ALA A 55 -29.48 -7.18 15.18
N THR A 56 -28.43 -6.95 15.95
CA THR A 56 -27.36 -6.01 15.59
C THR A 56 -26.08 -6.79 15.35
N LEU A 57 -25.53 -6.66 14.14
CA LEU A 57 -24.23 -7.18 13.76
C LEU A 57 -23.18 -6.09 13.99
N GLU A 58 -22.21 -6.37 14.86
CA GLU A 58 -21.00 -5.55 14.99
C GLU A 58 -19.94 -6.06 14.01
N VAL A 59 -19.40 -5.17 13.18
CA VAL A 59 -18.39 -5.49 12.17
C VAL A 59 -17.16 -4.62 12.38
N PHE A 60 -16.02 -5.26 12.58
CA PHE A 60 -14.72 -4.61 12.53
C PHE A 60 -14.20 -4.63 11.09
N ILE A 61 -13.94 -3.45 10.53
CA ILE A 61 -13.39 -3.26 9.19
C ILE A 61 -11.93 -2.85 9.33
N GLU A 62 -11.04 -3.76 8.97
CA GLU A 62 -9.60 -3.52 8.90
C GLU A 62 -9.18 -3.18 7.47
N VAL A 63 -8.52 -2.04 7.29
CA VAL A 63 -7.96 -1.64 5.99
C VAL A 63 -6.52 -2.12 5.89
N LEU A 64 -6.27 -3.01 4.95
CA LEU A 64 -4.94 -3.52 4.64
C LEU A 64 -4.36 -2.75 3.45
N ARG A 65 -3.25 -2.04 3.65
CA ARG A 65 -2.49 -1.37 2.59
C ARG A 65 -1.16 -2.08 2.34
N PRO A 66 -0.61 -1.98 1.12
CA PRO A 66 0.75 -2.43 0.85
C PRO A 66 1.76 -1.74 1.78
N GLU A 67 2.86 -2.43 2.06
CA GLU A 67 4.02 -1.83 2.73
C GLU A 67 4.52 -0.64 1.90
N PRO A 68 4.74 0.54 2.52
CA PRO A 68 5.17 1.71 1.78
C PRO A 68 6.56 1.48 1.17
N ARG A 69 6.74 1.82 -0.10
CA ARG A 69 8.00 1.65 -0.83
C ARG A 69 8.63 2.99 -1.14
N LEU A 70 9.92 3.15 -0.82
CA LEU A 70 10.70 4.34 -1.14
C LEU A 70 11.75 4.00 -2.20
N ILE A 71 11.58 4.54 -3.40
CA ILE A 71 12.54 4.41 -4.50
C ILE A 71 13.40 5.67 -4.56
N LEU A 72 14.72 5.50 -4.43
CA LEU A 72 15.71 6.57 -4.53
C LEU A 72 16.40 6.47 -5.91
N ALA A 73 16.14 7.43 -6.79
CA ALA A 73 16.77 7.55 -8.08
C ALA A 73 18.14 8.21 -7.94
N GLY A 74 19.20 7.40 -7.97
CA GLY A 74 20.59 7.77 -7.73
C GLY A 74 21.12 7.18 -6.42
N ALA A 75 22.37 6.72 -6.41
CA ALA A 75 23.09 6.12 -5.27
C ALA A 75 24.12 7.09 -4.64
N GLY A 76 23.98 8.40 -4.89
CA GLY A 76 24.86 9.44 -4.34
C GLY A 76 24.68 9.67 -2.83
N TYR A 77 25.46 10.59 -2.27
CA TYR A 77 25.46 10.91 -0.83
C TYR A 77 24.09 11.31 -0.27
N VAL A 78 23.24 11.93 -1.09
CA VAL A 78 21.87 12.30 -0.69
C VAL A 78 21.03 11.06 -0.41
N SER A 79 21.02 10.09 -1.33
CA SER A 79 20.29 8.83 -1.14
C SER A 79 20.83 8.00 0.02
N GLN A 80 22.14 8.00 0.23
CA GLN A 80 22.75 7.33 1.39
C GLN A 80 22.30 7.96 2.72
N ALA A 81 22.17 9.29 2.78
CA ALA A 81 21.67 9.96 3.97
C ALA A 81 20.17 9.71 4.16
N LEU A 82 19.38 9.80 3.08
CA LEU A 82 17.95 9.53 3.09
C LEU A 82 17.64 8.09 3.50
N SER A 83 18.36 7.09 2.98
CA SER A 83 18.13 5.69 3.32
C SER A 83 18.31 5.42 4.81
N ARG A 84 19.35 6.00 5.44
CA ARG A 84 19.57 5.91 6.89
C ARG A 84 18.44 6.53 7.70
N MET A 85 17.91 7.67 7.24
CA MET A 85 16.77 8.33 7.90
C MET A 85 15.45 7.60 7.69
N ALA A 86 15.27 6.95 6.54
CA ALA A 86 14.04 6.25 6.17
C ALA A 86 13.97 4.82 6.72
N THR A 87 15.10 4.18 7.01
CA THR A 87 15.17 2.80 7.55
C THR A 87 14.27 2.55 8.77
N PRO A 88 14.18 3.46 9.78
CA PRO A 88 13.29 3.24 10.92
C PRO A 88 11.80 3.56 10.65
N LEU A 89 11.44 3.98 9.45
CA LEU A 89 10.07 4.38 9.08
C LEU A 89 9.28 3.27 8.36
N ASP A 90 9.77 2.02 8.44
CA ASP A 90 9.15 0.83 7.84
C ASP A 90 8.89 0.93 6.32
N PHE A 91 9.70 1.74 5.62
CA PHE A 91 9.73 1.71 4.17
C PHE A 91 10.52 0.51 3.66
N ARG A 92 10.00 -0.13 2.62
CA ARG A 92 10.83 -0.92 1.70
C ARG A 92 11.65 0.03 0.84
N ILE A 93 12.94 0.18 1.14
CA ILE A 93 13.81 1.13 0.45
C ILE A 93 14.51 0.43 -0.72
N VAL A 94 14.41 1.03 -1.90
CA VAL A 94 15.10 0.61 -3.12
C VAL A 94 15.94 1.78 -3.63
N VAL A 95 17.20 1.55 -3.95
CA VAL A 95 18.09 2.55 -4.59
C VAL A 95 18.40 2.07 -5.99
N VAL A 96 18.22 2.95 -6.98
CA VAL A 96 18.49 2.66 -8.39
C VAL A 96 19.58 3.59 -8.90
N ASP A 97 20.67 3.07 -9.45
CA ASP A 97 21.70 3.89 -10.11
C ASP A 97 22.30 3.15 -11.32
N ASP A 98 22.76 3.91 -12.33
CA ASP A 98 23.42 3.37 -13.51
C ASP A 98 24.92 3.09 -13.28
N ARG A 99 25.44 3.40 -12.08
CA ARG A 99 26.81 3.16 -11.64
C ARG A 99 26.86 2.12 -10.53
N ARG A 100 27.24 0.91 -10.90
CA ARG A 100 27.33 -0.25 -10.00
C ARG A 100 28.28 -0.03 -8.82
N ASP A 101 29.31 0.80 -8.98
CA ASP A 101 30.30 1.09 -7.94
C ASP A 101 29.76 1.91 -6.77
N LEU A 102 28.62 2.59 -6.93
CA LEU A 102 27.99 3.36 -5.84
C LEU A 102 26.95 2.58 -5.06
N ALA A 103 26.43 1.50 -5.64
CA ALA A 103 25.47 0.61 -5.02
C ALA A 103 26.20 -0.41 -4.12
N ASP A 104 26.89 0.08 -3.09
CA ASP A 104 27.61 -0.75 -2.12
C ASP A 104 26.72 -1.05 -0.88
N PRO A 105 26.39 -2.32 -0.60
CA PRO A 105 25.66 -2.71 0.61
C PRO A 105 26.31 -2.26 1.92
N LEU A 106 27.65 -2.12 1.96
CA LEU A 106 28.36 -1.62 3.15
C LEU A 106 28.05 -0.14 3.43
N VAL A 107 27.63 0.62 2.43
CA VAL A 107 27.28 2.04 2.54
C VAL A 107 25.81 2.23 2.87
N PHE A 108 24.92 1.43 2.27
CA PHE A 108 23.47 1.57 2.42
C PHE A 108 22.86 0.75 3.56
N GLY A 109 23.50 -0.36 3.96
CA GLY A 109 22.96 -1.31 4.91
C GLY A 109 22.19 -2.46 4.26
N ASP A 110 21.96 -3.51 5.03
CA ASP A 110 21.32 -4.77 4.62
C ASP A 110 19.82 -4.65 4.33
N LYS A 111 19.16 -3.63 4.88
CA LYS A 111 17.72 -3.37 4.68
C LYS A 111 17.39 -2.59 3.40
N VAL A 112 18.40 -2.17 2.64
CA VAL A 112 18.22 -1.41 1.40
C VAL A 112 18.43 -2.33 0.21
N GLN A 113 17.42 -2.43 -0.66
CA GLN A 113 17.56 -3.11 -1.94
C GLN A 113 18.30 -2.20 -2.91
N LEU A 114 19.32 -2.74 -3.58
CA LEU A 114 20.15 -2.02 -4.53
C LEU A 114 19.92 -2.57 -5.92
N GLU A 115 19.54 -1.69 -6.85
CA GLU A 115 19.21 -2.02 -8.22
C GLU A 115 20.09 -1.22 -9.18
N PHE A 116 20.46 -1.85 -10.29
CA PHE A 116 21.40 -1.30 -11.25
C PHE A 116 20.84 -1.36 -12.66
N GLY A 117 20.88 -0.24 -13.36
CA GLY A 117 20.41 -0.15 -14.73
C GLY A 117 20.13 1.28 -15.16
N ASP A 118 19.46 1.40 -16.31
CA ASP A 118 18.86 2.67 -16.72
C ASP A 118 17.80 3.09 -15.70
N ILE A 119 18.06 4.16 -14.94
CA ILE A 119 17.22 4.57 -13.81
C ILE A 119 15.74 4.67 -14.20
N PRO A 120 15.35 5.41 -15.28
CA PRO A 120 13.94 5.52 -15.65
C PRO A 120 13.32 4.18 -16.01
N GLN A 121 14.01 3.32 -16.78
CA GLN A 121 13.47 2.03 -17.17
C GLN A 121 13.35 1.07 -15.99
N THR A 122 14.37 1.00 -15.14
CA THR A 122 14.37 0.15 -13.94
C THR A 122 13.25 0.55 -12.99
N ILE A 123 12.98 1.85 -12.81
CA ILE A 123 11.85 2.32 -11.99
C ILE A 123 10.51 1.94 -12.65
N ARG A 124 10.37 2.07 -13.97
CA ARG A 124 9.13 1.65 -14.68
C ARG A 124 8.85 0.16 -14.54
N ASP A 125 9.90 -0.67 -14.66
CA ASP A 125 9.80 -2.13 -14.56
C ASP A 125 9.40 -2.61 -13.15
N MET A 126 9.59 -1.77 -12.12
CA MET A 126 9.14 -2.05 -10.74
C MET A 126 7.64 -1.83 -10.51
N GLU A 127 6.93 -1.30 -11.52
CA GLU A 127 5.52 -0.95 -11.48
C GLU A 127 5.13 -0.20 -10.18
N PRO A 128 5.61 1.05 -9.99
CA PRO A 128 5.24 1.88 -8.85
C PRO A 128 3.72 1.99 -8.70
N ASP A 129 3.24 1.77 -7.47
CA ASP A 129 1.83 1.85 -7.12
C ASP A 129 1.55 3.09 -6.26
N GLU A 130 0.32 3.23 -5.79
CA GLU A 130 -0.13 4.31 -4.89
C GLU A 130 0.56 4.33 -3.52
N ALA A 131 1.23 3.24 -3.14
CA ALA A 131 2.05 3.13 -1.94
C ALA A 131 3.55 3.25 -2.25
N THR A 132 3.91 3.81 -3.41
CA THR A 132 5.30 4.02 -3.81
C THR A 132 5.63 5.52 -3.85
N TRP A 133 6.70 5.90 -3.13
CA TRP A 133 7.30 7.24 -3.16
C TRP A 133 8.59 7.19 -3.93
N ILE A 134 8.80 8.16 -4.81
CA ILE A 134 10.01 8.25 -5.64
C ILE A 134 10.70 9.57 -5.34
N VAL A 135 11.99 9.50 -4.99
CA VAL A 135 12.85 10.67 -4.79
C VAL A 135 13.92 10.66 -5.87
N ILE A 136 13.90 11.68 -6.73
CA ILE A 136 14.84 11.83 -7.84
C ILE A 136 15.98 12.73 -7.39
N VAL A 137 17.16 12.13 -7.22
CA VAL A 137 18.39 12.78 -6.72
C VAL A 137 19.61 12.21 -7.45
N THR A 138 19.54 12.25 -8.79
CA THR A 138 20.58 11.70 -9.65
C THR A 138 21.81 12.62 -9.67
N ARG A 139 22.82 12.28 -10.49
CA ARG A 139 24.06 13.06 -10.62
C ARG A 139 23.95 14.35 -11.44
N GLY A 140 22.75 14.77 -11.86
CA GLY A 140 22.55 16.07 -12.50
C GLY A 140 21.18 16.27 -13.13
N HIS A 141 20.81 17.55 -13.32
CA HIS A 141 19.47 17.96 -13.73
C HIS A 141 18.95 17.36 -15.05
N HIS A 142 19.85 16.94 -15.95
CA HIS A 142 19.47 16.27 -17.18
C HIS A 142 18.89 14.88 -16.90
N LEU A 143 19.57 14.12 -16.03
CA LEU A 143 19.13 12.79 -15.63
C LEU A 143 17.92 12.87 -14.69
N ASP A 144 17.83 13.92 -13.87
CA ASP A 144 16.64 14.17 -13.05
C ASP A 144 15.39 14.46 -13.90
N LYS A 145 15.58 15.02 -15.11
CA LYS A 145 14.48 15.26 -16.05
C LYS A 145 14.01 13.97 -16.73
N ASP A 146 14.92 13.03 -16.96
CA ASP A 146 14.62 11.77 -17.66
C ASP A 146 14.05 10.70 -16.73
N ALA A 147 14.37 10.77 -15.43
CA ALA A 147 13.87 9.91 -14.35
C ALA A 147 12.44 10.24 -13.94
#